data_AF-A0A366LDA4-F1
#
_entry.id   AF-A0A366LDA4-F1
#
_cell.length_a   1.000
_cell.length_b   1.000
_cell.length_c   1.000
_cell.angle_alpha   90.00
_cell.angle_beta   90.00
_cell.angle_gamma   90.00
#
_symmetry.space_group_name_H-M   'P 1'
#
loop_
_entity.id
_entity.type
_entity.pdbx_description
1 polymer ?
#
loop_
_entity_poly.entity_id
_entity_poly.type
_entity_poly.pdbx_seq_one_letter_code
_entity_poly.pdbx_strand_id
1 'polypeptide(L)'
;MNLKTGKEEIVYLLAQVFEKYERITGNEVRRNTNRKNYEEIAKMLSEISNRLPVTAETLGHEEYAPDRNKNNLSYPNLKYDITGGQIKDACNGMVSNPRSFLVDACYIYLYGVGRKRFEENPLDSNLVENQPIQKGANVSKSPGIFTIGFWRIAAILLFICVLSLAFFTYRASDKLQTITNDMKIGVYKPTPSEIKRLVGTWLVYIGSPQARRSEKNRYHQVVTNVIDVRFKDGYFVFKRYGANFNHNGYMQFESKDIVSVHSYVSNDRDTVESPRLSLMRLDPRNKFQSVISASWNFDTGEYNDVIGIREVYIKQSNYGSTKEILNTIENSSCKCKIISLDEGNTHRNYYLKNILLDSLPDKTLRALLDENSILLRNPDSTVVIGNTRRKS
;
A
#
# COMPACT_ATOMS: atom_id res chain seq x y z
N MET A 1 38.74 18.78 12.11
CA MET A 1 37.83 19.43 11.14
C MET A 1 36.48 19.51 11.81
N ASN A 2 35.75 20.63 11.71
CA ASN A 2 34.46 20.71 12.38
C ASN A 2 33.39 20.05 11.50
N LEU A 3 32.77 18.98 12.00
CA LEU A 3 31.57 18.41 11.37
C LEU A 3 30.38 19.34 11.61
N LYS A 4 29.42 19.33 10.68
CA LYS A 4 28.08 19.87 10.93
C LYS A 4 27.53 19.21 12.20
N THR A 5 26.77 19.98 12.97
CA THR A 5 26.15 19.50 14.21
C THR A 5 24.65 19.76 14.22
N GLY A 6 23.93 19.03 15.07
CA GLY A 6 22.52 19.29 15.32
C GLY A 6 21.62 18.98 14.11
N LYS A 7 20.75 19.94 13.76
CA LYS A 7 19.72 19.77 12.73
C LYS A 7 20.29 19.49 11.33
N GLU A 8 21.33 20.20 10.91
CA GLU A 8 21.87 20.08 9.54
C GLU A 8 22.54 18.73 9.32
N GLU A 9 23.24 18.24 10.33
CA GLU A 9 23.90 16.93 10.33
C GLU A 9 22.87 15.81 10.18
N ILE A 10 21.86 15.76 11.06
CA ILE A 10 20.93 14.64 11.08
C ILE A 10 20.00 14.61 9.86
N VAL A 11 19.60 15.77 9.34
CA VAL A 11 18.77 15.85 8.11
C VAL A 11 19.55 15.29 6.93
N TYR A 12 20.82 15.66 6.79
CA TYR A 12 21.68 15.15 5.72
C TYR A 12 21.91 13.65 5.85
N LEU A 13 22.30 13.17 7.03
CA LEU A 13 22.53 11.76 7.30
C LEU A 13 21.29 10.91 6.99
N LEU A 14 20.10 11.34 7.44
CA LEU A 14 18.86 10.61 7.16
C LEU A 14 18.51 10.60 5.67
N ALA A 15 18.78 11.67 4.92
CA ALA A 15 18.59 11.67 3.48
C ALA A 15 19.47 10.62 2.79
N GLN A 16 20.74 10.51 3.19
CA GLN A 16 21.66 9.50 2.68
C GLN A 16 21.29 8.08 3.14
N VAL A 17 20.79 7.92 4.36
CA VAL A 17 20.28 6.63 4.87
C VAL A 17 19.13 6.15 4.00
N PHE A 18 18.19 7.04 3.65
CA PHE A 18 17.06 6.71 2.78
C PHE A 18 17.54 6.29 1.40
N GLU A 19 18.43 7.04 0.76
CA GLU A 19 18.99 6.68 -0.56
C GLU A 19 19.71 5.33 -0.54
N LYS A 20 20.54 5.08 0.48
CA LYS A 20 21.23 3.79 0.64
C LYS A 20 20.25 2.66 0.87
N TYR A 21 19.23 2.86 1.69
CA TYR A 21 18.18 1.88 1.98
C TYR A 21 17.34 1.55 0.74
N GLU A 22 16.89 2.56 0.00
CA GLU A 22 16.11 2.42 -1.24
C GLU A 22 16.91 1.66 -2.30
N ARG A 23 18.21 1.95 -2.43
CA ARG A 23 19.10 1.25 -3.36
C ARG A 23 19.32 -0.22 -3.02
N ILE A 24 19.42 -0.56 -1.72
CA ILE A 24 19.70 -1.93 -1.27
C ILE A 24 18.43 -2.79 -1.29
N THR A 25 17.29 -2.22 -0.86
CA THR A 25 16.05 -2.98 -0.67
C THR A 25 15.10 -2.90 -1.87
N GLY A 26 15.25 -1.89 -2.74
CA GLY A 26 14.31 -1.58 -3.81
C GLY A 26 13.00 -0.95 -3.33
N ASN A 27 12.82 -0.72 -2.02
CA ASN A 27 11.61 -0.15 -1.44
C ASN A 27 11.75 1.37 -1.27
N GLU A 28 10.86 2.13 -1.90
CA GLU A 28 10.82 3.60 -1.78
C GLU A 28 10.31 4.05 -0.40
N VAL A 29 11.02 4.98 0.24
CA VAL A 29 10.64 5.53 1.55
C VAL A 29 9.69 6.70 1.35
N ARG A 30 8.43 6.56 1.77
CA ARG A 30 7.44 7.65 1.69
C ARG A 30 7.67 8.70 2.78
N ARG A 31 8.49 9.70 2.48
CA ARG A 31 8.92 10.79 3.39
C ARG A 31 7.78 11.80 3.66
N ASN A 32 6.80 11.44 4.48
CA ASN A 32 5.71 12.33 4.93
C ASN A 32 5.57 12.34 6.46
N THR A 33 4.48 12.89 7.00
CA THR A 33 4.29 12.99 8.47
C THR A 33 3.81 11.70 9.15
N ASN A 34 3.61 10.60 8.40
CA ASN A 34 3.23 9.31 8.97
C ASN A 34 4.46 8.56 9.50
N ARG A 35 4.54 8.39 10.83
CA ARG A 35 5.63 7.65 11.50
C ARG A 35 5.81 6.21 10.98
N LYS A 36 4.72 5.56 10.51
CA LYS A 36 4.79 4.18 9.99
C LYS A 36 5.68 4.05 8.77
N ASN A 37 5.78 5.10 7.94
CA ASN A 37 6.60 5.06 6.72
C ASN A 37 8.10 4.96 7.01
N TYR A 38 8.50 5.21 8.26
CA TYR A 38 9.89 5.15 8.71
C TYR A 38 10.14 3.97 9.64
N GLU A 39 9.15 3.12 9.92
CA GLU A 39 9.27 2.04 10.91
C GLU A 39 10.32 0.99 10.52
N GLU A 40 10.44 0.64 9.25
CA GLU A 40 11.43 -0.36 8.81
C GLU A 40 12.86 0.17 8.92
N ILE A 41 13.08 1.44 8.58
CA ILE A 41 14.38 2.11 8.75
C ILE A 41 14.68 2.29 10.24
N ALA A 42 13.66 2.61 11.04
CA ALA A 42 13.76 2.71 12.49
C ALA A 42 14.17 1.38 13.12
N LYS A 43 13.58 0.25 12.71
CA LYS A 43 14.00 -1.09 13.17
C LYS A 43 15.44 -1.38 12.77
N MET A 44 15.81 -1.15 11.50
CA MET A 44 17.17 -1.37 11.01
C MET A 44 18.20 -0.54 11.78
N LEU A 45 17.94 0.76 11.97
CA LEU A 45 18.83 1.61 12.76
C LEU A 45 18.82 1.21 14.25
N SER A 46 17.72 0.66 14.76
CA SER A 46 17.62 0.12 16.12
C SER A 46 18.49 -1.12 16.33
N GLU A 47 18.62 -1.98 15.32
CA GLU A 47 19.54 -3.13 15.39
C GLU A 47 21.00 -2.68 15.56
N ILE A 48 21.35 -1.53 14.97
CA ILE A 48 22.66 -0.90 15.12
C ILE A 48 22.78 -0.20 16.47
N SER A 49 21.80 0.65 16.83
CA SER A 49 21.87 1.47 18.04
C SER A 49 21.87 0.64 19.33
N ASN A 50 21.16 -0.50 19.36
CA ASN A 50 21.17 -1.40 20.52
C ASN A 50 22.50 -2.17 20.70
N ARG A 51 23.40 -2.16 19.70
CA ARG A 51 24.75 -2.72 19.81
C ARG A 51 25.79 -1.71 20.27
N LEU A 52 25.45 -0.40 20.28
CA LEU A 52 26.38 0.66 20.69
C LEU A 52 27.05 0.45 22.06
N PRO A 53 26.39 -0.11 23.09
CA PRO A 53 27.05 -0.35 24.37
C PRO A 53 28.28 -1.27 24.32
N VAL A 54 28.44 -2.07 23.25
CA VAL A 54 29.55 -3.03 23.11
C VAL A 54 30.44 -2.75 21.90
N THR A 55 30.16 -1.73 21.09
CA THR A 55 30.90 -1.46 19.85
C THR A 55 31.75 -0.19 19.86
N ALA A 56 31.76 0.55 20.97
CA ALA A 56 32.41 1.87 21.06
C ALA A 56 33.89 1.87 20.61
N GLU A 57 34.69 0.93 21.11
CA GLU A 57 36.11 0.79 20.75
C GLU A 57 36.29 0.36 19.28
N THR A 58 35.46 -0.62 18.85
CA THR A 58 35.57 -1.22 17.52
C THR A 58 35.13 -0.30 16.39
N LEU A 59 34.11 0.55 16.61
CA LEU A 59 33.50 1.39 15.58
C LEU A 59 33.85 2.88 15.77
N GLY A 60 34.31 3.31 16.94
CA GLY A 60 34.75 4.67 17.20
C GLY A 60 33.60 5.67 17.30
N HIS A 61 32.75 5.48 18.30
CA HIS A 61 31.65 6.39 18.68
C HIS A 61 31.67 6.69 20.19
N GLU A 62 30.69 7.43 20.71
CA GLU A 62 30.54 7.67 22.15
C GLU A 62 30.28 6.38 22.94
N GLU A 63 30.64 6.36 24.23
CA GLU A 63 30.32 5.22 25.09
C GLU A 63 28.86 5.28 25.56
N TYR A 64 28.14 4.18 25.38
CA TYR A 64 26.74 4.05 25.77
C TYR A 64 26.62 3.03 26.90
N ALA A 65 25.99 3.42 28.02
CA ALA A 65 25.81 2.51 29.15
C ALA A 65 24.93 1.30 28.76
N PRO A 66 25.25 0.07 29.21
CA PRO A 66 24.42 -1.10 28.92
C PRO A 66 22.99 -0.94 29.48
N ASP A 67 22.05 -1.67 28.88
CA ASP A 67 20.69 -1.75 29.40
C ASP A 67 20.68 -2.58 30.69
N ARG A 68 20.10 -2.02 31.75
CA ARG A 68 20.01 -2.69 33.06
C ARG A 68 18.81 -3.64 33.13
N ASN A 69 17.88 -3.55 32.19
CA ASN A 69 16.65 -4.33 32.16
C ASN A 69 16.85 -5.62 31.34
N LYS A 70 16.98 -6.77 32.01
CA LYS A 70 17.24 -8.09 31.38
C LYS A 70 15.98 -8.81 30.87
N ASN A 71 14.82 -8.16 30.89
CA ASN A 71 13.60 -8.77 30.36
C ASN A 71 13.70 -8.87 28.83
N ASN A 72 13.19 -9.96 28.24
CA ASN A 72 13.08 -10.14 26.78
C ASN A 72 12.09 -9.13 26.18
N LEU A 73 12.50 -7.87 26.11
CA LEU A 73 11.76 -6.78 25.50
C LEU A 73 11.92 -6.86 23.98
N SER A 74 10.81 -6.82 23.25
CA SER A 74 10.83 -6.66 21.80
C SER A 74 10.82 -5.18 21.43
N TYR A 75 11.34 -4.85 20.25
CA TYR A 75 11.14 -3.54 19.63
C TYR A 75 9.66 -3.10 19.74
N PRO A 76 9.34 -1.83 20.05
CA PRO A 76 10.26 -0.69 20.26
C PRO A 76 10.54 -0.40 21.76
N ASN A 77 10.78 -1.43 22.58
CA ASN A 77 10.91 -1.27 24.04
C ASN A 77 12.36 -1.39 24.57
N LEU A 78 13.37 -1.53 23.71
CA LEU A 78 14.77 -1.54 24.11
C LEU A 78 15.27 -0.10 24.35
N LYS A 79 16.24 0.05 25.26
CA LYS A 79 16.76 1.37 25.69
C LYS A 79 17.23 2.27 24.54
N TYR A 80 17.81 1.71 23.48
CA TYR A 80 18.34 2.45 22.35
C TYR A 80 17.49 2.33 21.08
N ASP A 81 16.25 1.85 21.18
CA ASP A 81 15.35 1.79 20.04
C ASP A 81 15.11 3.20 19.45
N ILE A 82 15.28 3.26 18.15
CA ILE A 82 14.93 4.40 17.30
C ILE A 82 13.53 4.12 16.77
N THR A 83 12.62 5.05 17.00
CA THR A 83 11.23 4.94 16.51
C THR A 83 11.05 5.70 15.20
N GLY A 84 10.07 5.28 14.39
CA GLY A 84 9.72 5.99 13.15
C GLY A 84 9.29 7.44 13.40
N GLY A 85 8.81 7.76 14.61
CA GLY A 85 8.53 9.14 15.03
C GLY A 85 9.80 9.99 15.12
N GLN A 86 10.87 9.46 15.73
CA GLN A 86 12.15 10.16 15.84
C GLN A 86 12.80 10.42 14.48
N ILE A 87 12.72 9.46 13.56
CA ILE A 87 13.22 9.64 12.18
C ILE A 87 12.39 10.70 11.47
N LYS A 88 11.07 10.61 11.52
CA LYS A 88 10.13 11.57 10.91
C LYS A 88 10.39 13.00 11.41
N ASP A 89 10.51 13.20 12.72
CA ASP A 89 10.72 14.54 13.29
C ASP A 89 12.13 15.08 12.94
N ALA A 90 13.15 14.22 12.93
CA ALA A 90 14.51 14.61 12.58
C ALA A 90 14.66 14.96 11.08
N CYS A 91 14.13 14.15 10.16
CA CYS A 91 14.25 14.41 8.72
C CYS A 91 13.44 15.62 8.26
N ASN A 92 12.32 15.92 8.92
CA ASN A 92 11.54 17.14 8.69
C ASN A 92 12.15 18.38 9.36
N GLY A 93 13.34 18.25 9.98
CA GLY A 93 14.05 19.35 10.60
C GLY A 93 13.35 19.95 11.82
N MET A 94 12.50 19.17 12.50
CA MET A 94 11.81 19.57 13.74
C MET A 94 12.68 19.34 15.00
N VAL A 95 13.81 18.66 14.85
CA VAL A 95 14.73 18.33 15.96
C VAL A 95 16.01 19.14 15.83
N SER A 96 16.21 20.08 16.75
CA SER A 96 17.44 20.89 16.82
C SER A 96 18.63 20.10 17.39
N ASN A 97 18.35 19.24 18.38
CA ASN A 97 19.35 18.41 19.06
C ASN A 97 18.96 16.93 18.93
N PRO A 98 19.42 16.23 17.87
CA PRO A 98 19.14 14.82 17.67
C PRO A 98 19.80 13.99 18.77
N ARG A 99 19.19 12.84 19.10
CA ARG A 99 19.79 11.92 20.09
C ARG A 99 21.09 11.36 19.52
N SER A 100 22.16 11.34 20.32
CA SER A 100 23.49 10.90 19.88
C SER A 100 23.49 9.50 19.27
N PHE A 101 22.76 8.56 19.87
CA PHE A 101 22.67 7.19 19.34
C PHE A 101 22.01 7.09 17.96
N LEU A 102 21.14 8.03 17.59
CA LEU A 102 20.55 8.09 16.25
C LEU A 102 21.60 8.57 15.24
N VAL A 103 22.40 9.57 15.62
CA VAL A 103 23.48 10.10 14.77
C VAL A 103 24.53 9.02 14.54
N ASP A 104 24.99 8.35 15.59
CA ASP A 104 25.97 7.25 15.47
C ASP A 104 25.44 6.08 14.66
N ALA A 105 24.17 5.70 14.83
CA ALA A 105 23.55 4.65 14.01
C ALA A 105 23.55 5.00 12.52
N CYS A 106 23.33 6.28 12.17
CA CYS A 106 23.38 6.74 10.78
C CYS A 106 24.81 6.68 10.22
N TYR A 107 25.82 7.14 10.96
CA TYR A 107 27.22 7.07 10.53
C TYR A 107 27.67 5.62 10.32
N ILE A 108 27.35 4.72 11.26
CA ILE A 108 27.70 3.31 11.17
C ILE A 108 26.98 2.67 9.97
N TYR A 109 25.70 2.94 9.78
CA TYR A 109 24.96 2.40 8.65
C TYR A 109 25.54 2.87 7.32
N LEU A 110 25.90 4.15 7.18
CA LEU A 110 26.37 4.74 5.92
C LEU A 110 27.82 4.35 5.61
N TYR A 111 28.71 4.51 6.58
CA TYR A 111 30.16 4.50 6.41
C TYR A 111 30.88 3.38 7.17
N GLY A 112 30.16 2.60 7.98
CA GLY A 112 30.75 1.49 8.75
C GLY A 112 31.56 1.92 9.98
N VAL A 113 31.57 3.20 10.31
CA VAL A 113 32.28 3.78 11.47
C VAL A 113 31.37 4.74 12.23
N GLY A 114 31.64 4.94 13.51
CA GLY A 114 30.95 5.89 14.38
C GLY A 114 31.37 7.34 14.14
N ARG A 115 30.62 8.30 14.70
CA ARG A 115 30.81 9.73 14.45
C ARG A 115 32.22 10.23 14.81
N LYS A 116 32.78 9.77 15.94
CA LYS A 116 34.12 10.20 16.40
C LYS A 116 35.22 9.77 15.43
N ARG A 117 35.20 8.51 14.98
CA ARG A 117 36.18 8.02 14.00
C ARG A 117 35.96 8.63 12.60
N PHE A 118 34.71 8.95 12.25
CA PHE A 118 34.43 9.68 11.02
C PHE A 118 35.05 11.09 11.04
N GLU A 119 35.06 11.77 12.19
CA GLU A 119 35.68 13.10 12.36
C GLU A 119 37.20 13.08 12.14
N GLU A 120 37.87 11.98 12.47
CA GLU A 120 39.31 11.78 12.26
C GLU A 120 39.66 11.60 10.77
N ASN A 121 38.76 11.02 9.96
CA ASN A 121 38.96 10.79 8.54
C ASN A 121 37.62 10.88 7.76
N PRO A 122 37.16 12.10 7.40
CA PRO A 122 35.85 12.30 6.81
C PRO A 122 35.78 11.72 5.39
N LEU A 123 34.89 10.76 5.19
CA LEU A 123 34.63 10.13 3.89
C LEU A 123 33.65 10.93 3.03
N ASP A 124 32.99 11.94 3.60
CA ASP A 124 31.99 12.78 2.94
C ASP A 124 32.23 14.25 3.25
N SER A 125 32.59 15.02 2.23
CA SER A 125 32.89 16.44 2.33
C SER A 125 31.65 17.30 2.65
N ASN A 126 30.43 16.80 2.41
CA ASN A 126 29.19 17.55 2.67
C ASN A 126 28.86 17.68 4.17
N LEU A 127 29.53 16.89 5.02
CA LEU A 127 29.36 16.87 6.47
C LEU A 127 30.36 17.77 7.21
N VAL A 128 31.27 18.46 6.52
CA VAL A 128 32.28 19.37 7.11
C VAL A 128 31.82 20.84 6.97
N GLU A 129 31.98 21.65 8.02
CA GLU A 129 31.67 23.08 8.01
C GLU A 129 32.73 23.91 7.26
N ASN A 130 32.26 24.86 6.43
CA ASN A 130 33.00 25.81 5.59
C ASN A 130 33.82 25.22 4.43
N GLN A 131 33.26 25.22 3.21
CA GLN A 131 33.80 25.94 2.04
C GLN A 131 32.93 25.76 0.76
N PRO A 132 33.08 26.66 -0.24
CA PRO A 132 32.08 26.91 -1.27
C PRO A 132 32.03 25.84 -2.37
N ILE A 133 30.87 25.76 -2.99
CA ILE A 133 30.59 24.96 -4.19
C ILE A 133 31.56 25.37 -5.31
N GLN A 134 32.42 24.45 -5.74
CA GLN A 134 33.09 24.53 -7.04
C GLN A 134 32.91 23.24 -7.84
N LYS A 135 32.45 23.43 -9.09
CA LYS A 135 32.59 22.49 -10.20
C LYS A 135 34.07 22.27 -10.50
N GLY A 136 34.46 21.02 -10.75
CA GLY A 136 35.78 20.69 -11.26
C GLY A 136 35.83 19.28 -11.82
N ALA A 137 36.08 19.18 -13.12
CA ALA A 137 36.21 17.95 -13.87
C ALA A 137 37.62 17.31 -13.71
N ASN A 138 37.71 16.08 -14.24
CA ASN A 138 38.90 15.36 -14.72
C ASN A 138 39.68 14.49 -13.73
N VAL A 139 39.33 13.20 -13.74
CA VAL A 139 40.24 12.10 -13.36
C VAL A 139 41.17 11.80 -14.53
N SER A 140 42.47 11.81 -14.23
CA SER A 140 43.58 11.46 -15.12
C SER A 140 43.45 10.04 -15.65
N LYS A 141 43.54 9.88 -16.97
CA LYS A 141 43.77 8.60 -17.63
C LYS A 141 45.21 8.14 -17.38
N SER A 142 45.38 7.01 -16.70
CA SER A 142 46.58 6.20 -16.83
C SER A 142 46.53 5.45 -18.17
N PRO A 143 47.61 5.42 -18.97
CA PRO A 143 47.64 4.61 -20.18
C PRO A 143 47.85 3.15 -19.79
N GLY A 144 46.74 2.41 -19.67
CA GLY A 144 46.80 0.96 -19.72
C GLY A 144 47.17 0.55 -21.14
N ILE A 145 48.31 -0.08 -21.31
CA ILE A 145 48.71 -0.72 -22.56
C ILE A 145 47.75 -1.89 -22.79
N PHE A 146 46.67 -1.66 -23.55
CA PHE A 146 45.80 -2.71 -24.03
C PHE A 146 46.49 -3.38 -25.21
N THR A 147 47.07 -4.54 -24.96
CA THR A 147 47.45 -5.46 -26.02
C THR A 147 46.17 -6.01 -26.68
N ILE A 148 46.26 -6.29 -27.98
CA ILE A 148 45.14 -6.68 -28.89
C ILE A 148 44.34 -7.91 -28.38
N GLY A 149 44.87 -8.67 -27.42
CA GLY A 149 44.19 -9.79 -26.76
C GLY A 149 43.09 -9.38 -25.77
N PHE A 150 43.23 -8.25 -25.05
CA PHE A 150 42.26 -7.88 -24.00
C PHE A 150 40.93 -7.38 -24.57
N TRP A 151 40.93 -6.59 -25.66
CA TRP A 151 39.69 -6.12 -26.30
C TRP A 151 38.88 -7.27 -26.92
N ARG A 152 39.55 -8.33 -27.39
CA ARG A 152 38.88 -9.55 -27.86
C ARG A 152 38.20 -10.29 -26.70
N ILE A 153 38.86 -10.43 -25.56
CA ILE A 153 38.28 -11.05 -24.36
C ILE A 153 37.13 -10.20 -23.80
N ALA A 154 37.29 -8.88 -23.72
CA ALA A 154 36.24 -7.97 -23.26
C ALA A 154 35.02 -7.96 -24.20
N ALA A 155 35.22 -8.01 -25.51
CA ALA A 155 34.13 -8.13 -26.48
C ALA A 155 33.40 -9.47 -26.37
N ILE A 156 34.13 -10.58 -26.16
CA ILE A 156 33.52 -11.90 -25.94
C ILE A 156 32.72 -11.91 -24.63
N LEU A 157 33.27 -11.38 -23.53
CA LEU A 157 32.56 -11.29 -22.25
C LEU A 157 31.32 -10.39 -22.34
N LEU A 158 31.41 -9.26 -23.04
CA LEU A 158 30.27 -8.39 -23.30
C LEU A 158 29.21 -9.11 -24.14
N PHE A 159 29.61 -9.84 -25.18
CA PHE A 159 28.71 -10.63 -26.01
C PHE A 159 28.02 -11.74 -25.22
N ILE A 160 28.74 -12.47 -24.37
CA ILE A 160 28.17 -13.46 -23.46
C ILE A 160 27.20 -12.79 -22.48
N CYS A 161 27.56 -11.62 -21.95
CA CYS A 161 26.69 -10.86 -21.04
C CYS A 161 25.40 -10.43 -21.73
N VAL A 162 25.48 -9.89 -22.96
CA VAL A 162 24.32 -9.52 -23.77
C VAL A 162 23.47 -10.74 -24.12
N LEU A 163 24.07 -11.86 -24.53
CA LEU A 163 23.35 -13.10 -24.79
C LEU A 163 22.66 -13.65 -23.54
N SER A 164 23.33 -13.60 -22.38
CA SER A 164 22.74 -14.02 -21.11
C SER A 164 21.56 -13.13 -20.74
N LEU A 165 21.70 -11.80 -20.88
CA LEU A 165 20.62 -10.86 -20.61
C LEU A 165 19.45 -11.08 -21.56
N ALA A 166 19.70 -11.27 -22.86
CA ALA A 166 18.68 -11.58 -23.85
C ALA A 166 17.96 -12.91 -23.55
N PHE A 167 18.69 -13.93 -23.09
CA PHE A 167 18.11 -15.19 -22.68
C PHE A 167 17.25 -15.04 -21.41
N PHE A 168 17.73 -14.30 -20.40
CA PHE A 168 16.97 -14.03 -19.19
C PHE A 168 15.70 -13.20 -19.46
N THR A 169 15.78 -12.17 -20.29
CA THR A 169 14.60 -11.37 -20.67
C THR A 169 13.61 -12.18 -21.50
N TYR A 170 14.09 -13.03 -22.42
CA TYR A 170 13.24 -13.95 -23.16
C TYR A 170 12.50 -14.93 -22.23
N ARG A 171 13.22 -15.57 -21.29
CA ARG A 171 12.62 -16.48 -20.30
C ARG A 171 11.61 -15.77 -19.40
N ALA A 172 11.90 -14.55 -18.97
CA ALA A 172 10.97 -13.75 -18.16
C ALA A 172 9.71 -13.39 -18.95
N SER A 173 9.87 -12.99 -20.22
CA SER A 173 8.78 -12.69 -21.15
C SER A 173 7.91 -13.91 -21.42
N ASP A 174 8.52 -15.07 -21.69
CA ASP A 174 7.83 -16.35 -21.93
C ASP A 174 7.01 -16.80 -20.71
N LYS A 175 7.59 -16.69 -19.51
CA LYS A 175 6.88 -16.97 -18.26
C LYS A 175 5.68 -16.03 -18.06
N LEU A 176 5.87 -14.73 -18.29
CA LEU A 176 4.79 -13.75 -18.16
C LEU A 176 3.69 -13.99 -19.19
N GLN A 177 4.07 -14.34 -20.41
CA GLN A 177 3.13 -14.66 -21.49
C GLN A 177 2.32 -15.93 -21.17
N THR A 178 2.97 -16.95 -20.61
CA THR A 178 2.32 -18.18 -20.14
C THR A 178 1.29 -17.86 -19.06
N ILE A 179 1.67 -17.13 -18.01
CA ILE A 179 0.75 -16.72 -16.93
C ILE A 179 -0.42 -15.89 -17.49
N THR A 180 -0.13 -14.94 -18.38
CA THR A 180 -1.15 -14.10 -19.03
C THR A 180 -2.16 -14.95 -19.81
N ASN A 181 -1.69 -15.95 -20.54
CA ASN A 181 -2.52 -16.84 -21.34
C ASN A 181 -3.35 -17.80 -20.49
N ASP A 182 -2.75 -18.38 -19.45
CA ASP A 182 -3.39 -19.34 -18.54
C ASP A 182 -4.48 -18.66 -17.71
N MET A 183 -4.19 -17.48 -17.18
CA MET A 183 -5.10 -16.69 -16.38
C MET A 183 -6.08 -15.84 -17.21
N LYS A 184 -6.00 -15.91 -18.55
CA LYS A 184 -6.81 -15.13 -19.50
C LYS A 184 -6.85 -13.64 -19.17
N ILE A 185 -5.69 -13.08 -18.82
CA ILE A 185 -5.57 -11.67 -18.44
C ILE A 185 -5.64 -10.80 -19.70
N GLY A 186 -6.59 -9.85 -19.73
CA GLY A 186 -6.66 -8.85 -20.80
C GLY A 186 -6.93 -9.41 -22.21
N VAL A 187 -7.53 -10.60 -22.32
CA VAL A 187 -7.83 -11.25 -23.62
C VAL A 187 -8.80 -10.40 -24.44
N TYR A 188 -9.83 -9.84 -23.79
CA TYR A 188 -10.75 -8.91 -24.42
C TYR A 188 -10.20 -7.49 -24.36
N LYS A 189 -10.15 -6.82 -25.52
CA LYS A 189 -9.72 -5.41 -25.63
C LYS A 189 -10.96 -4.51 -25.64
N PRO A 190 -11.25 -3.80 -24.54
CA PRO A 190 -12.44 -2.97 -24.47
C PRO A 190 -12.34 -1.76 -25.41
N THR A 191 -13.47 -1.38 -25.98
CA THR A 191 -13.60 -0.17 -26.78
C THR A 191 -13.48 1.09 -25.91
N PRO A 192 -13.14 2.26 -26.47
CA PRO A 192 -13.13 3.53 -25.73
C PRO A 192 -14.46 3.84 -25.03
N SER A 193 -15.58 3.42 -25.65
CA SER A 193 -16.92 3.56 -25.06
C SER A 193 -17.10 2.67 -23.83
N GLU A 194 -16.66 1.41 -23.87
CA GLU A 194 -16.67 0.49 -22.73
C GLU A 194 -15.78 0.97 -21.59
N ILE A 195 -14.57 1.45 -21.91
CA ILE A 195 -13.66 2.06 -20.93
C ILE A 195 -14.36 3.22 -20.24
N LYS A 196 -14.94 4.15 -21.00
CA LYS A 196 -15.68 5.30 -20.45
C LYS A 196 -16.87 4.88 -19.60
N ARG A 197 -17.55 3.77 -19.94
CA ARG A 197 -18.67 3.24 -19.15
C ARG A 197 -18.21 2.74 -17.78
N LEU A 198 -17.06 2.09 -17.68
CA LEU A 198 -16.58 1.51 -16.42
C LEU A 198 -15.76 2.48 -15.54
N VAL A 199 -14.90 3.31 -16.14
CA VAL A 199 -14.07 4.30 -15.41
C VAL A 199 -14.94 5.30 -14.66
N GLY A 200 -14.48 5.66 -13.45
CA GLY A 200 -15.06 6.70 -12.62
C GLY A 200 -15.43 6.23 -11.22
N THR A 201 -16.25 7.02 -10.53
CA THR A 201 -16.67 6.76 -9.15
C THR A 201 -18.03 6.07 -9.12
N TRP A 202 -18.13 5.01 -8.32
CA TRP A 202 -19.32 4.21 -8.12
C TRP A 202 -19.70 4.14 -6.65
N LEU A 203 -20.99 4.26 -6.36
CA LEU A 203 -21.56 3.92 -5.06
C LEU A 203 -21.99 2.45 -5.10
N VAL A 204 -21.64 1.68 -4.07
CA VAL A 204 -21.95 0.26 -4.02
C VAL A 204 -22.61 -0.12 -2.72
N TYR A 205 -23.73 -0.83 -2.83
CA TYR A 205 -24.48 -1.37 -1.71
C TYR A 205 -24.30 -2.88 -1.63
N ILE A 206 -24.14 -3.39 -0.41
CA ILE A 206 -23.75 -4.77 -0.15
C ILE A 206 -24.56 -5.32 1.04
N GLY A 207 -25.13 -6.50 0.89
CA GLY A 207 -25.90 -7.20 1.94
C GLY A 207 -25.07 -8.06 2.90
N SER A 208 -23.73 -8.03 2.86
CA SER A 208 -22.91 -8.91 3.70
C SER A 208 -23.16 -8.82 5.21
N PRO A 209 -23.53 -7.66 5.81
CA PRO A 209 -23.88 -7.61 7.23
C PRO A 209 -25.05 -8.54 7.59
N GLN A 210 -25.98 -8.83 6.67
CA GLN A 210 -27.13 -9.67 6.96
C GLN A 210 -26.76 -11.14 7.22
N ALA A 211 -25.58 -11.57 6.77
CA ALA A 211 -25.06 -12.90 7.02
C ALA A 211 -24.31 -13.06 8.36
N ARG A 212 -24.04 -11.98 9.11
CA ARG A 212 -23.24 -12.01 10.35
C ARG A 212 -24.06 -12.46 11.56
N ARG A 213 -23.83 -13.68 12.06
CA ARG A 213 -24.54 -14.25 13.20
C ARG A 213 -24.37 -13.43 14.48
N SER A 214 -23.23 -12.76 14.66
CA SER A 214 -22.96 -11.92 15.82
C SER A 214 -23.80 -10.63 15.90
N GLU A 215 -24.41 -10.19 14.79
CA GLU A 215 -25.15 -8.93 14.69
C GLU A 215 -26.66 -9.14 14.91
N LYS A 216 -27.21 -8.55 15.99
CA LYS A 216 -28.64 -8.72 16.36
C LYS A 216 -29.62 -8.24 15.28
N ASN A 217 -29.27 -7.16 14.57
CA ASN A 217 -30.13 -6.53 13.56
C ASN A 217 -29.71 -6.87 12.13
N ARG A 218 -29.01 -7.99 11.93
CA ARG A 218 -28.38 -8.33 10.65
C ARG A 218 -29.37 -8.37 9.48
N TYR A 219 -30.53 -9.00 9.64
CA TYR A 219 -31.38 -9.47 8.52
C TYR A 219 -31.86 -8.38 7.55
N HIS A 220 -31.82 -7.11 7.94
CA HIS A 220 -32.16 -5.99 7.07
C HIS A 220 -31.10 -4.89 7.18
N GLN A 221 -29.82 -5.26 7.17
CA GLN A 221 -28.72 -4.31 7.12
C GLN A 221 -27.99 -4.33 5.79
N VAL A 222 -27.63 -3.15 5.30
CA VAL A 222 -26.75 -3.00 4.14
C VAL A 222 -25.60 -2.08 4.50
N VAL A 223 -24.48 -2.26 3.81
CA VAL A 223 -23.31 -1.38 3.93
C VAL A 223 -23.06 -0.68 2.61
N THR A 224 -22.82 0.63 2.71
CA THR A 224 -22.49 1.48 1.57
C THR A 224 -20.98 1.61 1.42
N ASN A 225 -20.50 1.52 0.18
CA ASN A 225 -19.10 1.64 -0.20
C ASN A 225 -18.98 2.62 -1.37
N VAL A 226 -17.80 3.21 -1.54
CA VAL A 226 -17.44 3.98 -2.74
C VAL A 226 -16.29 3.29 -3.45
N ILE A 227 -16.34 3.19 -4.77
CA ILE A 227 -15.26 2.63 -5.59
C ILE A 227 -14.78 3.68 -6.57
N ASP A 228 -13.48 3.90 -6.65
CA ASP A 228 -12.82 4.69 -7.70
C ASP A 228 -12.11 3.74 -8.68
N VAL A 229 -12.58 3.71 -9.93
CA VAL A 229 -12.11 2.81 -10.99
C VAL A 229 -11.31 3.58 -12.04
N ARG A 230 -10.10 3.11 -12.33
CA ARG A 230 -9.18 3.70 -13.30
C ARG A 230 -8.73 2.66 -14.31
N PHE A 231 -8.56 3.08 -15.56
CA PHE A 231 -8.02 2.22 -16.62
C PHE A 231 -6.50 2.36 -16.68
N LYS A 232 -5.79 1.24 -16.73
CA LYS A 232 -4.33 1.15 -16.77
C LYS A 232 -3.91 -0.10 -17.55
N ASP A 233 -3.05 0.06 -18.54
CA ASP A 233 -2.37 -1.04 -19.25
C ASP A 233 -3.31 -2.16 -19.76
N GLY A 234 -4.51 -1.81 -20.22
CA GLY A 234 -5.48 -2.77 -20.79
C GLY A 234 -6.48 -3.37 -19.80
N TYR A 235 -6.31 -3.14 -18.49
CA TYR A 235 -7.23 -3.55 -17.44
C TYR A 235 -7.61 -2.37 -16.55
N PHE A 236 -8.45 -2.62 -15.54
CA PHE A 236 -8.91 -1.59 -14.61
C PHE A 236 -8.37 -1.90 -13.23
N VAL A 237 -7.90 -0.88 -12.53
CA VAL A 237 -7.56 -0.96 -11.12
C VAL A 237 -8.55 -0.11 -10.34
N PHE A 238 -8.81 -0.51 -9.10
CA PHE A 238 -9.68 0.28 -8.26
C PHE A 238 -9.30 0.22 -6.80
N LYS A 239 -9.73 1.27 -6.10
CA LYS A 239 -9.79 1.31 -4.65
C LYS A 239 -11.24 1.40 -4.22
N ARG A 240 -11.66 0.48 -3.35
CA ARG A 240 -12.98 0.49 -2.72
C ARG A 240 -12.83 0.96 -1.28
N TYR A 241 -13.49 2.06 -0.96
CA TYR A 241 -13.66 2.56 0.39
C TYR A 241 -14.88 1.88 1.00
N GLY A 242 -14.68 1.09 2.05
CA GLY A 242 -15.75 0.51 2.86
C GLY A 242 -15.86 1.17 4.21
N ALA A 243 -17.01 1.00 4.88
CA ALA A 243 -17.27 1.59 6.19
C ALA A 243 -16.18 1.26 7.22
N ASN A 244 -15.73 0.00 7.25
CA ASN A 244 -14.73 -0.47 8.20
C ASN A 244 -13.33 -0.56 7.56
N PHE A 245 -13.21 -1.35 6.50
CA PHE A 245 -11.94 -1.61 5.80
C PHE A 245 -12.05 -1.23 4.33
N ASN A 246 -10.89 -0.92 3.72
CA ASN A 246 -10.78 -0.64 2.31
C ASN A 246 -10.40 -1.92 1.55
N HIS A 247 -10.76 -2.01 0.28
CA HIS A 247 -10.27 -3.04 -0.62
C HIS A 247 -9.46 -2.42 -1.76
N ASN A 248 -8.48 -3.17 -2.25
CA ASN A 248 -7.85 -2.93 -3.53
C ASN A 248 -8.24 -4.06 -4.48
N GLY A 249 -8.17 -3.79 -5.78
CA GLY A 249 -8.58 -4.79 -6.76
C GLY A 249 -8.35 -4.37 -8.18
N TYR A 250 -8.70 -5.27 -9.08
CA TYR A 250 -8.71 -5.04 -10.51
C TYR A 250 -10.03 -5.54 -11.12
N MET A 251 -10.37 -4.98 -12.27
CA MET A 251 -11.46 -5.44 -13.11
C MET A 251 -10.94 -5.65 -14.52
N GLN A 252 -11.51 -6.59 -15.24
CA GLN A 252 -11.28 -6.73 -16.67
C GLN A 252 -12.59 -7.07 -17.38
N PHE A 253 -12.69 -6.67 -18.65
CA PHE A 253 -13.75 -7.18 -19.49
C PHE A 253 -13.39 -8.62 -19.89
N GLU A 254 -14.34 -9.53 -19.71
CA GLU A 254 -14.23 -10.92 -20.16
C GLU A 254 -14.80 -11.07 -21.58
N SER A 255 -15.81 -10.27 -21.89
CA SER A 255 -16.43 -10.13 -23.20
C SER A 255 -17.14 -8.79 -23.27
N LYS A 256 -17.81 -8.50 -24.40
CA LYS A 256 -18.67 -7.33 -24.54
C LYS A 256 -19.62 -7.21 -23.34
N ASP A 257 -19.56 -6.07 -22.66
CA ASP A 257 -20.38 -5.72 -21.49
C ASP A 257 -20.31 -6.68 -20.27
N ILE A 258 -19.39 -7.64 -20.24
CA ILE A 258 -19.19 -8.56 -19.09
C ILE A 258 -17.86 -8.24 -18.43
N VAL A 259 -17.91 -7.94 -17.14
CA VAL A 259 -16.76 -7.50 -16.35
C VAL A 259 -16.58 -8.43 -15.15
N SER A 260 -15.38 -8.98 -15.00
CA SER A 260 -14.95 -9.64 -13.76
C SER A 260 -14.38 -8.59 -12.81
N VAL A 261 -14.65 -8.76 -11.52
CA VAL A 261 -14.18 -7.87 -10.46
C VAL A 261 -13.49 -8.71 -9.40
N HIS A 262 -12.21 -8.45 -9.20
CA HIS A 262 -11.38 -9.14 -8.24
C HIS A 262 -10.95 -8.13 -7.18
N SER A 263 -11.21 -8.41 -5.91
CA SER A 263 -10.79 -7.53 -4.81
C SER A 263 -10.34 -8.29 -3.59
N TYR A 264 -9.58 -7.63 -2.74
CA TYR A 264 -9.08 -8.15 -1.47
C TYR A 264 -8.95 -7.01 -0.48
N VAL A 265 -8.99 -7.32 0.81
CA VAL A 265 -8.85 -6.32 1.88
C VAL A 265 -7.46 -5.70 1.79
N SER A 266 -7.42 -4.36 1.77
CA SER A 266 -6.19 -3.59 1.77
C SER A 266 -5.50 -3.79 3.12
N ASN A 267 -4.29 -4.33 3.09
CA ASN A 267 -3.45 -4.53 4.26
C ASN A 267 -2.01 -4.11 3.94
N ASP A 268 -1.19 -3.93 4.99
CA ASP A 268 0.21 -3.50 4.87
C ASP A 268 1.17 -4.71 4.63
N ARG A 269 0.63 -5.91 4.41
CA ARG A 269 1.39 -7.15 4.24
C ARG A 269 1.30 -7.59 2.78
N ASP A 270 2.27 -8.39 2.32
CA ASP A 270 2.21 -9.01 0.99
C ASP A 270 1.35 -10.28 1.02
N THR A 271 0.10 -10.16 1.51
CA THR A 271 -0.82 -11.29 1.68
C THR A 271 -2.22 -10.93 1.22
N VAL A 272 -2.88 -11.85 0.52
CA VAL A 272 -4.27 -11.68 0.10
C VAL A 272 -5.19 -12.03 1.27
N GLU A 273 -5.90 -11.03 1.78
CA GLU A 273 -6.88 -11.18 2.85
C GLU A 273 -8.30 -11.04 2.30
N SER A 274 -9.17 -11.97 2.68
CA SER A 274 -10.60 -11.99 2.33
C SER A 274 -10.86 -11.69 0.85
N PRO A 275 -10.32 -12.51 -0.08
CA PRO A 275 -10.49 -12.29 -1.51
C PRO A 275 -11.96 -12.38 -1.89
N ARG A 276 -12.35 -11.59 -2.90
CA ARG A 276 -13.68 -11.52 -3.47
C ARG A 276 -13.60 -11.59 -4.97
N LEU A 277 -14.50 -12.39 -5.54
CA LEU A 277 -14.63 -12.62 -6.96
C LEU A 277 -16.06 -12.30 -7.36
N SER A 278 -16.23 -11.42 -8.33
CA SER A 278 -17.55 -10.98 -8.77
C SER A 278 -17.66 -10.91 -10.28
N LEU A 279 -18.89 -11.08 -10.77
CA LEU A 279 -19.22 -10.94 -12.18
C LEU A 279 -20.34 -9.91 -12.36
N MET A 280 -20.09 -8.95 -13.25
CA MET A 280 -20.96 -7.82 -13.55
C MET A 280 -21.32 -7.85 -15.03
N ARG A 281 -22.59 -7.57 -15.35
CA ARG A 281 -23.03 -7.24 -16.71
C ARG A 281 -23.37 -5.76 -16.76
N LEU A 282 -22.58 -4.99 -17.51
CA LEU A 282 -22.81 -3.57 -17.73
C LEU A 282 -23.97 -3.35 -18.69
N ASP A 283 -25.03 -2.67 -18.25
CA ASP A 283 -26.08 -2.18 -19.13
C ASP A 283 -26.23 -0.67 -18.97
N PRO A 284 -25.86 0.16 -19.98
CA PRO A 284 -25.93 1.61 -19.87
C PRO A 284 -27.35 2.16 -19.66
N ARG A 285 -28.39 1.36 -19.91
CA ARG A 285 -29.79 1.75 -19.69
C ARG A 285 -30.20 1.57 -18.23
N ASN A 286 -29.46 0.79 -17.46
CA ASN A 286 -29.79 0.48 -16.07
C ASN A 286 -29.05 1.43 -15.13
N LYS A 287 -29.80 2.13 -14.27
CA LYS A 287 -29.22 2.91 -13.17
C LYS A 287 -28.50 2.00 -12.15
N PHE A 288 -29.09 0.84 -11.89
CA PHE A 288 -28.59 -0.17 -10.94
C PHE A 288 -27.91 -1.29 -11.70
N GLN A 289 -26.59 -1.41 -11.52
CA GLN A 289 -25.84 -2.52 -12.05
C GLN A 289 -25.77 -3.62 -10.98
N SER A 290 -26.47 -4.72 -11.21
CA SER A 290 -26.44 -5.87 -10.29
C SER A 290 -25.22 -6.74 -10.57
N VAL A 291 -24.52 -7.09 -9.49
CA VAL A 291 -23.29 -7.86 -9.53
C VAL A 291 -23.43 -9.05 -8.60
N ILE A 292 -23.07 -10.25 -9.05
CA ILE A 292 -23.04 -11.45 -8.21
C ILE A 292 -21.61 -11.63 -7.72
N SER A 293 -21.43 -11.82 -6.41
CA SER A 293 -20.11 -11.89 -5.78
C SER A 293 -20.01 -13.07 -4.82
N ALA A 294 -18.90 -13.81 -4.89
CA ALA A 294 -18.42 -14.63 -3.79
C ALA A 294 -17.56 -13.74 -2.87
N SER A 295 -18.06 -13.49 -1.66
CA SER A 295 -17.50 -12.56 -0.67
C SER A 295 -17.46 -13.23 0.70
N TRP A 296 -17.12 -12.46 1.74
CA TRP A 296 -17.12 -12.88 3.14
C TRP A 296 -18.25 -12.19 3.90
N ASN A 297 -18.80 -12.88 4.89
CA ASN A 297 -19.74 -12.25 5.84
C ASN A 297 -19.00 -11.30 6.81
N PHE A 298 -17.69 -11.49 7.02
CA PHE A 298 -16.85 -10.75 7.97
C PHE A 298 -17.41 -10.83 9.40
N ASP A 299 -17.82 -12.04 9.79
CA ASP A 299 -18.16 -12.35 11.18
C ASP A 299 -16.89 -12.59 12.01
N THR A 300 -17.05 -12.86 13.31
CA THR A 300 -15.92 -13.05 14.22
C THR A 300 -15.51 -14.53 14.33
N GLY A 301 -14.19 -14.77 14.41
CA GLY A 301 -13.63 -16.09 14.66
C GLY A 301 -14.05 -17.14 13.63
N GLU A 302 -14.53 -18.28 14.12
CA GLU A 302 -14.94 -19.43 13.30
C GLU A 302 -16.21 -19.18 12.48
N TYR A 303 -16.95 -18.10 12.75
CA TYR A 303 -18.16 -17.74 11.99
C TYR A 303 -17.85 -16.93 10.72
N ASN A 304 -16.60 -16.48 10.55
CA ASN A 304 -16.19 -15.81 9.32
C ASN A 304 -16.18 -16.83 8.17
N ASP A 305 -17.11 -16.69 7.24
CA ASP A 305 -17.29 -17.65 6.16
C ASP A 305 -17.55 -16.95 4.82
N VAL A 306 -17.29 -17.69 3.75
CA VAL A 306 -17.59 -17.29 2.38
C VAL A 306 -19.10 -17.36 2.15
N ILE A 307 -19.63 -16.35 1.47
CA ILE A 307 -21.03 -16.21 1.10
C ILE A 307 -21.15 -15.74 -0.35
N GLY A 308 -22.19 -16.16 -1.04
CA GLY A 308 -22.66 -15.52 -2.26
C GLY A 308 -23.53 -14.31 -1.90
N ILE A 309 -23.31 -13.18 -2.56
CA ILE A 309 -24.11 -11.96 -2.36
C ILE A 309 -24.39 -11.25 -3.68
N ARG A 310 -25.52 -10.55 -3.75
CA ARG A 310 -25.73 -9.50 -4.74
C ARG A 310 -25.16 -8.19 -4.22
N GLU A 311 -24.44 -7.50 -5.08
CA GLU A 311 -24.00 -6.13 -4.89
C GLU A 311 -24.69 -5.25 -5.94
N VAL A 312 -25.01 -4.01 -5.57
CA VAL A 312 -25.65 -3.07 -6.49
C VAL A 312 -24.77 -1.84 -6.65
N TYR A 313 -24.29 -1.64 -7.88
CA TYR A 313 -23.39 -0.56 -8.26
C TYR A 313 -24.18 0.55 -8.96
N ILE A 314 -23.92 1.80 -8.57
CA ILE A 314 -24.55 3.00 -9.12
C ILE A 314 -23.47 4.01 -9.48
N LYS A 315 -23.33 4.33 -10.77
CA LYS A 315 -22.32 5.28 -11.22
C LYS A 315 -22.65 6.69 -10.71
N GLN A 316 -21.66 7.36 -10.12
CA GLN A 316 -21.80 8.72 -9.56
C GLN A 316 -21.11 9.78 -10.40
N SER A 317 -19.98 9.41 -11.01
CA SER A 317 -19.15 10.31 -11.81
C SER A 317 -18.29 9.51 -12.79
N ASN A 318 -17.91 10.14 -13.91
CA ASN A 318 -16.97 9.59 -14.88
C ASN A 318 -15.51 10.01 -14.60
N TYR A 319 -15.30 11.17 -13.94
CA TYR A 319 -13.98 11.82 -13.86
C TYR A 319 -13.67 12.46 -12.50
N GLY A 320 -14.57 12.30 -11.52
CA GLY A 320 -14.42 12.92 -10.21
C GLY A 320 -13.30 12.28 -9.38
N SER A 321 -12.67 13.11 -8.56
CA SER A 321 -11.62 12.68 -7.64
C SER A 321 -12.24 12.32 -6.30
N THR A 322 -11.95 11.11 -5.81
CA THR A 322 -12.37 10.70 -4.46
C THR A 322 -11.27 10.97 -3.45
N LYS A 323 -11.61 11.56 -2.30
CA LYS A 323 -10.71 11.72 -1.17
C LYS A 323 -11.38 11.28 0.12
N GLU A 324 -10.64 10.56 0.94
CA GLU A 324 -11.12 10.20 2.28
C GLU A 324 -10.96 11.40 3.22
N ILE A 325 -12.06 11.83 3.83
CA ILE A 325 -12.07 12.85 4.86
C ILE A 325 -11.80 12.16 6.20
N LEU A 326 -10.70 12.56 6.84
CA LEU A 326 -10.22 11.98 8.08
C LEU A 326 -10.25 13.02 9.20
N ASN A 327 -10.41 12.54 10.43
CA ASN A 327 -10.20 13.28 11.67
C ASN A 327 -11.05 14.56 11.83
N THR A 328 -12.29 14.55 11.34
CA THR A 328 -13.24 15.64 11.58
C THR A 328 -14.19 15.31 12.74
N ILE A 329 -14.78 16.35 13.35
CA ILE A 329 -15.85 16.20 14.36
C ILE A 329 -17.01 15.38 13.77
N GLU A 330 -17.30 15.58 12.48
CA GLU A 330 -18.35 14.89 11.76
C GLU A 330 -18.09 13.38 11.67
N ASN A 331 -16.86 12.94 11.33
CA ASN A 331 -16.50 11.51 11.32
C ASN A 331 -16.78 10.85 12.69
N SER A 332 -16.37 11.51 13.77
CA SER A 332 -16.53 11.00 15.14
C SER A 332 -17.99 10.97 15.57
N SER A 333 -18.77 11.99 15.19
CA SER A 333 -20.19 12.10 15.50
C SER A 333 -21.02 11.05 14.76
N CYS A 334 -20.80 10.89 13.45
CA CYS A 334 -21.56 9.95 12.63
C CYS A 334 -21.13 8.48 12.82
N LYS A 335 -19.97 8.24 13.46
CA LYS A 335 -19.29 6.92 13.54
C LYS A 335 -19.17 6.26 12.17
N CYS A 336 -18.75 7.05 11.18
CA CYS A 336 -18.77 6.66 9.79
C CYS A 336 -17.51 7.15 9.04
N LYS A 337 -17.15 6.45 7.98
CA LYS A 337 -16.11 6.90 7.06
C LYS A 337 -16.73 7.86 6.04
N ILE A 338 -16.10 9.00 5.80
CA ILE A 338 -16.61 10.01 4.87
C ILE A 338 -15.69 10.08 3.66
N ILE A 339 -16.25 9.91 2.46
CA ILE A 339 -15.54 10.06 1.19
C ILE A 339 -16.10 11.27 0.47
N SER A 340 -15.25 12.26 0.17
CA SER A 340 -15.61 13.34 -0.73
C SER A 340 -15.39 12.92 -2.18
N LEU A 341 -16.29 13.38 -3.04
CA LEU A 341 -16.20 13.32 -4.49
C LEU A 341 -16.19 14.75 -5.02
N ASP A 342 -15.08 15.12 -5.62
CA ASP A 342 -14.86 16.43 -6.22
C ASP A 342 -14.89 16.29 -7.75
N GLU A 343 -15.84 16.97 -8.40
CA GLU A 343 -16.00 16.95 -9.86
C GLU A 343 -16.26 18.38 -10.36
N GLY A 344 -15.19 19.04 -10.82
CA GLY A 344 -15.23 20.47 -11.16
C GLY A 344 -15.61 21.30 -9.95
N ASN A 345 -16.74 22.02 -10.04
CA ASN A 345 -17.29 22.82 -8.94
C ASN A 345 -18.28 22.05 -8.04
N THR A 346 -18.52 20.77 -8.32
CA THR A 346 -19.47 19.96 -7.54
C THR A 346 -18.72 19.18 -6.47
N HIS A 347 -19.12 19.38 -5.21
CA HIS A 347 -18.60 18.66 -4.05
C HIS A 347 -19.71 17.81 -3.43
N ARG A 348 -19.48 16.50 -3.27
CA ARG A 348 -20.43 15.57 -2.66
C ARG A 348 -19.73 14.70 -1.63
N ASN A 349 -20.33 14.56 -0.45
CA ASN A 349 -19.83 13.67 0.61
C ASN A 349 -20.69 12.42 0.71
N TYR A 350 -20.03 11.26 0.81
CA TYR A 350 -20.66 9.97 1.03
C TYR A 350 -20.28 9.43 2.41
N TYR A 351 -21.31 9.16 3.22
CA TYR A 351 -21.18 8.65 4.57
C TYR A 351 -21.31 7.13 4.56
N LEU A 352 -20.18 6.44 4.69
CA LEU A 352 -20.09 4.99 4.62
C LEU A 352 -20.28 4.39 6.01
N LYS A 353 -21.42 3.74 6.20
CA LYS A 353 -21.79 3.03 7.43
C LYS A 353 -22.81 1.94 7.13
N ASN A 354 -23.01 1.06 8.10
CA ASN A 354 -24.14 0.13 8.08
C ASN A 354 -25.44 0.91 8.30
N ILE A 355 -26.44 0.63 7.48
CA ILE A 355 -27.78 1.24 7.56
C ILE A 355 -28.82 0.15 7.44
N LEU A 356 -30.03 0.44 7.95
CA LEU A 356 -31.16 -0.46 7.75
C LEU A 356 -31.58 -0.42 6.27
N LEU A 357 -31.85 -1.58 5.67
CA LEU A 357 -32.33 -1.74 4.31
C LEU A 357 -33.58 -0.89 4.08
N ASP A 358 -34.51 -0.88 5.04
CA ASP A 358 -35.74 -0.10 4.98
C ASP A 358 -35.55 1.41 4.98
N SER A 359 -34.38 1.90 5.41
CA SER A 359 -34.05 3.32 5.36
C SER A 359 -33.62 3.80 3.96
N LEU A 360 -33.39 2.88 3.03
CA LEU A 360 -33.09 3.25 1.65
C LEU A 360 -34.35 3.83 0.97
N PRO A 361 -34.25 5.01 0.34
CA PRO A 361 -35.41 5.67 -0.26
C PRO A 361 -35.94 4.92 -1.49
N ASP A 362 -35.06 4.27 -2.25
CA ASP A 362 -35.40 3.63 -3.52
C ASP A 362 -35.92 2.19 -3.29
N LYS A 363 -37.18 1.92 -3.67
CA LYS A 363 -37.82 0.61 -3.53
C LYS A 363 -37.15 -0.47 -4.38
N THR A 364 -36.69 -0.11 -5.58
CA THR A 364 -36.02 -1.04 -6.49
C THR A 364 -34.68 -1.46 -5.91
N LEU A 365 -33.93 -0.50 -5.36
CA LEU A 365 -32.66 -0.78 -4.69
C LEU A 365 -32.87 -1.73 -3.49
N ARG A 366 -33.92 -1.51 -2.69
CA ARG A 366 -34.25 -2.40 -1.56
C ARG A 366 -34.55 -3.82 -2.02
N ALA A 367 -35.39 -3.99 -3.04
CA ALA A 367 -35.73 -5.31 -3.57
C ALA A 367 -34.52 -6.06 -4.15
N LEU A 368 -33.48 -5.35 -4.57
CA LEU A 368 -32.24 -5.98 -5.04
C LEU A 368 -31.31 -6.44 -3.90
N LEU A 369 -31.49 -5.93 -2.68
CA LEU A 369 -30.58 -6.11 -1.54
C LEU A 369 -31.24 -6.75 -0.33
N ASP A 370 -32.43 -7.32 -0.51
CA ASP A 370 -33.16 -8.06 0.52
C ASP A 370 -32.43 -9.36 0.90
N GLU A 371 -33.00 -10.12 1.82
CA GLU A 371 -32.46 -11.40 2.29
C GLU A 371 -32.27 -12.42 1.15
N ASN A 372 -33.06 -12.30 0.07
CA ASN A 372 -32.95 -13.15 -1.13
C ASN A 372 -31.72 -12.79 -1.99
N SER A 373 -31.01 -11.72 -1.64
CA SER A 373 -29.75 -11.35 -2.26
C SER A 373 -28.54 -12.11 -1.70
N ILE A 374 -28.73 -12.99 -0.71
CA ILE A 374 -27.66 -13.68 0.02
C ILE A 374 -27.79 -15.20 -0.11
N LEU A 375 -26.66 -15.84 -0.34
CA LEU A 375 -26.50 -17.28 -0.42
C LEU A 375 -25.38 -17.70 0.54
N LEU A 376 -25.71 -18.49 1.55
CA LEU A 376 -24.68 -19.06 2.42
C LEU A 376 -23.92 -20.18 1.71
N ARG A 377 -22.60 -20.29 1.95
CA ARG A 377 -21.82 -21.45 1.48
C ARG A 377 -22.34 -22.74 2.08
N ASN A 378 -22.58 -22.75 3.38
CA ASN A 378 -23.25 -23.83 4.09
C ASN A 378 -24.60 -23.30 4.59
N PRO A 379 -25.73 -23.81 4.08
CA PRO A 379 -27.04 -23.46 4.61
C PRO A 379 -27.10 -23.73 6.11
N ASP A 380 -27.61 -22.76 6.87
CA ASP A 380 -27.89 -22.92 8.29
C ASP A 380 -29.37 -22.67 8.58
N SER A 381 -29.86 -23.14 9.72
CA SER A 381 -31.26 -22.97 10.12
C SER A 381 -31.61 -21.53 10.53
N THR A 382 -30.64 -20.61 10.51
CA THR A 382 -30.77 -19.24 11.06
C THR A 382 -30.91 -18.16 9.99
N VAL A 383 -30.42 -18.42 8.78
CA VAL A 383 -30.56 -17.52 7.63
C VAL A 383 -31.73 -18.01 6.79
N VAL A 384 -32.82 -17.24 6.86
CA VAL A 384 -34.06 -17.51 6.14
C VAL A 384 -33.83 -17.25 4.65
N ILE A 385 -33.44 -18.28 3.91
CA ILE A 385 -33.64 -18.31 2.45
C ILE A 385 -35.13 -18.59 2.26
N GLY A 386 -35.88 -17.58 1.83
CA GLY A 386 -37.32 -17.48 1.95
C GLY A 386 -38.10 -18.76 1.66
N ASN A 387 -38.92 -19.18 2.63
CA ASN A 387 -40.07 -20.05 2.38
C ASN A 387 -41.35 -19.28 2.68
N THR A 388 -41.63 -18.24 1.89
CA THR A 388 -42.97 -17.66 1.81
C THR A 388 -43.66 -18.26 0.59
N ARG A 389 -44.33 -19.40 0.81
CA ARG A 389 -45.54 -19.71 0.02
C ARG A 389 -46.45 -18.48 0.14
N ARG A 390 -46.49 -17.63 -0.89
CA ARG A 390 -47.61 -16.72 -1.09
C ARG A 390 -48.83 -17.60 -1.23
N LYS A 391 -49.64 -17.71 -0.17
CA LYS A 391 -51.02 -18.17 -0.32
C LYS A 391 -51.69 -17.16 -1.25
N SER A 392 -52.23 -17.70 -2.34
CA SER A 392 -53.06 -17.08 -3.36
C SER A 392 -54.16 -16.20 -2.77
#